data_AF-B2TC82-F1
#
_entry.id   AF-B2TC82-F1
#
_cell.length_a   1.000
_cell.length_b   1.000
_cell.length_c   1.000
_cell.angle_alpha   90.00
_cell.angle_beta   90.00
_cell.angle_gamma   90.00
#
_symmetry.space_group_name_H-M   'P 1'
#
loop_
_entity.id
_entity.type
_entity.pdbx_description
1 polymer ?
#
loop_
_entity_poly.entity_id
_entity_poly.type
_entity_poly.pdbx_seq_one_letter_code
_entity_poly.pdbx_strand_id
1 'polypeptide(L)'
;MLDILPRGPAPANDDSEMFELAPVSLWLEDFSGVRSLFDAWRADGVTDLRAHFAANPDCVAQCAHSIRVIKVNQKTLTQFEAADFDALTSNLASVFRDDMLKTHLEELCQLWAGQSQFTSQTVNYTLGGRRLDVLLKGAVLPGHEARWDRVLVSVEDITELEGARHRVTLAEQYVRGLFEYSPVSLWVEDFSAVKRLLDEARAAGINDFRVFTDVHPEFVERCMQEIHVLDVNQHTLDMFAAKDKKTLLSRLTDVFRDDMRPHFREQLVDLWDGKLFQQREVLNYSLDGNEVHVHLQFSVLPGHEKTWDLVLVALTDITARKKAEAYLEFLGKHDVLTKLRNRSFYVDELNRLERKGPWPVTIIMADLNGLKRVNDQLGHAAGDALLRRAGEVLAKATETPFHAARIGGDEFAILMPDTDERGGAAMVDAIRQLVELNNQFYPGSLLSFSMGAATCQRGDRLEAGVQRADLLMYEEKRATYASQPAGDPAGR
;
A
#
# COMPACT_ATOMS: atom_id res chain seq x y z
N MET A 1 -53.25 58.00 -24.96
CA MET A 1 -54.26 58.27 -23.92
C MET A 1 -54.08 57.18 -22.88
N LEU A 2 -53.10 57.38 -21.99
CA LEU A 2 -52.79 56.45 -20.90
C LEU A 2 -53.53 56.98 -19.68
N ASP A 3 -54.62 56.32 -19.32
CA ASP A 3 -55.42 56.67 -18.16
C ASP A 3 -54.61 56.48 -16.89
N ILE A 4 -54.51 57.57 -16.14
CA ILE A 4 -53.97 57.66 -14.80
C ILE A 4 -55.00 57.01 -13.88
N LEU A 5 -54.76 55.76 -13.49
CA LEU A 5 -55.50 55.13 -12.39
C LEU A 5 -55.09 55.81 -11.07
N PRO A 6 -56.04 56.22 -10.21
CA PRO A 6 -55.72 56.82 -8.93
C PRO A 6 -55.07 55.77 -8.00
N ARG A 7 -53.89 56.10 -7.46
CA ARG A 7 -53.30 55.36 -6.33
C ARG A 7 -54.25 55.49 -5.13
N GLY A 8 -54.98 54.43 -4.82
CA GLY A 8 -55.63 54.29 -3.52
C GLY A 8 -54.58 54.24 -2.40
N PRO A 9 -54.90 54.66 -1.17
CA PRO A 9 -53.99 54.53 -0.05
C PRO A 9 -53.73 53.03 0.20
N ALA A 10 -52.46 52.61 0.16
CA ALA A 10 -52.09 51.29 0.64
C ALA A 10 -52.58 51.16 2.10
N PRO A 11 -53.32 50.10 2.46
CA PRO A 11 -53.74 49.93 3.84
C PRO A 11 -52.50 49.78 4.70
N ALA A 12 -52.37 50.59 5.75
CA ALA A 12 -51.23 50.62 6.68
C ALA A 12 -50.94 49.28 7.40
N ASN A 13 -51.67 48.21 7.09
CA ASN A 13 -51.55 46.88 7.68
C ASN A 13 -50.71 45.90 6.85
N ASP A 14 -50.49 46.17 5.56
CA ASP A 14 -49.88 45.22 4.62
C ASP A 14 -48.39 44.96 4.97
N ASP A 15 -47.63 46.01 5.26
CA ASP A 15 -46.21 45.90 5.66
C ASP A 15 -46.04 45.16 6.99
N SER A 16 -46.99 45.33 7.92
CA SER A 16 -46.95 44.63 9.21
C SER A 16 -47.31 43.16 9.05
N GLU A 17 -48.30 42.83 8.22
CA GLU A 17 -48.66 41.44 7.91
C GLU A 17 -47.53 40.73 7.13
N MET A 18 -46.89 41.41 6.17
CA MET A 18 -45.74 40.88 5.44
C MET A 18 -44.55 40.57 6.36
N PHE A 19 -44.27 41.44 7.34
CA PHE A 19 -43.21 41.19 8.33
C PHE A 19 -43.53 39.96 9.20
N GLU A 20 -44.78 39.85 9.70
CA GLU A 20 -45.20 38.73 10.56
C GLU A 20 -45.23 37.39 9.83
N LEU A 21 -45.70 37.38 8.58
CA LEU A 21 -45.87 36.17 7.78
C LEU A 21 -44.61 35.77 7.00
N ALA A 22 -43.52 36.54 7.10
CA ALA A 22 -42.28 36.22 6.40
C ALA A 22 -41.77 34.82 6.83
N PRO A 23 -41.40 33.94 5.87
CA PRO A 23 -40.99 32.57 6.17
C PRO A 23 -39.58 32.47 6.78
N VAL A 24 -38.92 33.60 7.01
CA VAL A 24 -37.56 33.74 7.57
C VAL A 24 -37.62 34.51 8.89
N SER A 25 -36.67 34.26 9.80
CA SER A 25 -36.58 35.01 11.06
C SER A 25 -36.14 36.44 10.76
N LEU A 26 -37.00 37.40 11.06
CA LEU A 26 -36.76 38.83 10.87
C LEU A 26 -36.73 39.56 12.21
N TRP A 27 -35.80 40.51 12.31
CA TRP A 27 -35.57 41.38 13.44
C TRP A 27 -35.50 42.82 12.93
N LEU A 28 -36.19 43.71 13.60
CA LEU A 28 -36.07 45.14 13.40
C LEU A 28 -35.35 45.72 14.61
N GLU A 29 -34.20 46.33 14.40
CA GLU A 29 -33.27 46.74 15.45
C GLU A 29 -32.91 48.22 15.31
N ASP A 30 -32.57 48.84 16.44
CA ASP A 30 -32.10 50.21 16.56
C ASP A 30 -30.60 50.20 16.84
N PHE A 31 -29.82 50.65 15.86
CA PHE A 31 -28.36 50.77 15.88
C PHE A 31 -27.93 52.23 16.10
N SER A 32 -28.82 53.15 16.49
CA SER A 32 -28.48 54.55 16.71
C SER A 32 -27.44 54.77 17.82
N GLY A 33 -27.42 53.88 18.82
CA GLY A 33 -26.37 53.83 19.83
C GLY A 33 -25.00 53.48 19.23
N VAL A 34 -24.95 52.47 18.35
CA VAL A 34 -23.74 52.11 17.59
C VAL A 34 -23.29 53.26 16.69
N ARG A 35 -24.24 53.93 16.01
CA ARG A 35 -23.93 55.08 15.17
C ARG A 35 -23.29 56.22 15.96
N SER A 36 -23.80 56.50 17.15
CA SER A 36 -23.27 57.52 18.04
C SER A 36 -21.85 57.20 18.50
N LEU A 37 -21.57 55.93 18.82
CA LEU A 37 -20.21 55.46 19.13
C LEU A 37 -19.27 55.62 17.94
N PHE A 38 -19.73 55.28 16.73
CA PHE A 38 -18.92 55.42 15.52
C PHE A 38 -18.59 56.88 15.22
N ASP A 39 -19.57 57.78 15.34
CA ASP A 39 -19.35 59.21 15.12
C ASP A 39 -18.39 59.80 16.18
N ALA A 40 -18.46 59.34 17.44
CA ALA A 40 -17.50 59.70 18.49
C ALA A 40 -16.08 59.19 18.17
N TRP A 41 -15.92 57.92 17.79
CA TRP A 41 -14.62 57.36 17.45
C TRP A 41 -14.00 58.02 16.21
N ARG A 42 -14.81 58.39 15.21
CA ARG A 42 -14.33 59.19 14.07
C ARG A 42 -13.85 60.56 14.50
N ALA A 43 -14.55 61.22 15.43
CA ALA A 43 -14.12 62.51 15.99
C ALA A 43 -12.82 62.39 16.78
N ASP A 44 -12.60 61.26 17.46
CA ASP A 44 -11.37 60.93 18.19
C ASP A 44 -10.22 60.46 17.27
N GLY A 45 -10.43 60.46 15.94
CA GLY A 45 -9.40 60.16 14.94
C GLY A 45 -9.22 58.67 14.63
N VAL A 46 -10.13 57.80 15.06
CA VAL A 46 -10.13 56.39 14.66
C VAL A 46 -10.40 56.29 13.16
N THR A 47 -9.52 55.58 12.45
CA THR A 47 -9.61 55.38 10.99
C THR A 47 -9.73 53.90 10.61
N ASP A 48 -9.04 53.02 11.34
CA ASP A 48 -9.15 51.56 11.23
C ASP A 48 -9.90 50.98 12.44
N LEU A 49 -11.15 50.56 12.21
CA LEU A 49 -11.99 49.99 13.25
C LEU A 49 -11.48 48.63 13.74
N ARG A 50 -10.84 47.82 12.88
CA ARG A 50 -10.27 46.53 13.31
C ARG A 50 -9.11 46.72 14.26
N ALA A 51 -8.21 47.66 13.93
CA ALA A 51 -7.09 48.00 14.81
C ALA A 51 -7.59 48.59 16.13
N HIS A 52 -8.63 49.43 16.10
CA HIS A 52 -9.24 50.01 17.30
C HIS A 52 -9.82 48.94 18.23
N PHE A 53 -10.56 47.97 17.69
CA PHE A 53 -11.11 46.86 18.46
C PHE A 53 -10.05 45.87 18.95
N ALA A 54 -8.97 45.65 18.19
CA ALA A 54 -7.84 44.85 18.67
C ALA A 54 -7.13 45.50 19.88
N ALA A 55 -7.05 46.84 19.90
CA ALA A 55 -6.50 47.59 21.03
C ALA A 55 -7.48 47.71 22.21
N ASN A 56 -8.79 47.72 21.94
CA ASN A 56 -9.86 47.88 22.94
C ASN A 56 -10.96 46.81 22.74
N PRO A 57 -10.76 45.58 23.23
CA PRO A 57 -11.70 44.47 23.03
C PRO A 57 -13.10 44.75 23.57
N ASP A 58 -13.22 45.54 24.63
CA ASP A 58 -14.50 45.89 25.27
C ASP A 58 -15.41 46.75 24.38
N CYS A 59 -14.84 47.46 23.39
CA CYS A 59 -15.61 48.32 22.50
C CYS A 59 -16.57 47.53 21.60
N VAL A 60 -16.25 46.27 21.25
CA VAL A 60 -17.18 45.41 20.50
C VAL A 60 -18.40 45.05 21.35
N ALA A 61 -18.17 44.71 22.62
CA ALA A 61 -19.25 44.47 23.57
C ALA A 61 -20.09 45.75 23.79
N GLN A 62 -19.46 46.91 23.87
CA GLN A 62 -20.17 48.19 24.00
C GLN A 62 -21.08 48.47 22.79
N CYS A 63 -20.64 48.17 21.57
CA CYS A 63 -21.48 48.23 20.37
C CYS A 63 -22.67 47.27 20.49
N ALA A 64 -22.42 46.00 20.83
CA ALA A 64 -23.47 44.99 20.96
C ALA A 64 -24.55 45.40 21.99
N HIS A 65 -24.14 45.93 23.15
CA HIS A 65 -25.08 46.43 24.17
C HIS A 65 -25.84 47.69 23.77
N SER A 66 -25.36 48.42 22.76
CA SER A 66 -26.00 49.63 22.25
C SER A 66 -27.07 49.34 21.19
N ILE A 67 -27.17 48.09 20.74
CA ILE A 67 -28.20 47.63 19.81
C ILE A 67 -29.47 47.30 20.60
N ARG A 68 -30.61 47.83 20.17
CA ARG A 68 -31.91 47.54 20.78
C ARG A 68 -32.83 46.86 19.80
N VAL A 69 -33.39 45.72 20.19
CA VAL A 69 -34.40 45.03 19.39
C VAL A 69 -35.73 45.78 19.51
N ILE A 70 -36.28 46.23 18.37
CA ILE A 70 -37.55 46.96 18.29
C ILE A 70 -38.71 45.97 18.12
N LYS A 71 -38.55 44.99 17.22
CA LYS A 71 -39.58 44.03 16.86
C LYS A 71 -38.96 42.77 16.26
N VAL A 72 -39.58 41.61 16.47
CA VAL A 72 -39.29 40.37 15.74
C VAL A 72 -40.57 39.76 15.21
N ASN A 73 -40.49 38.92 14.17
CA ASN A 73 -41.67 38.23 13.64
C ASN A 73 -41.93 36.87 14.31
N GLN A 74 -43.08 36.27 14.03
CA GLN A 74 -43.47 34.96 14.57
C GLN A 74 -42.46 33.84 14.24
N LYS A 75 -41.82 33.91 13.06
CA LYS A 75 -40.80 32.93 12.65
C LYS A 75 -39.57 33.01 13.56
N THR A 76 -39.12 34.20 13.93
CA THR A 76 -38.05 34.42 14.90
C THR A 76 -38.37 33.75 16.24
N LEU A 77 -39.55 34.01 16.81
CA LEU A 77 -39.95 33.42 18.09
C LEU A 77 -39.91 31.89 18.04
N THR A 78 -40.40 31.32 16.94
CA THR A 78 -40.38 29.87 16.71
C THR A 78 -38.96 29.33 16.60
N GLN A 79 -38.08 30.00 15.84
CA GLN A 79 -36.69 29.57 15.62
C GLN A 79 -35.86 29.58 16.91
N PHE A 80 -36.05 30.59 17.76
CA PHE A 80 -35.34 30.74 19.02
C PHE A 80 -36.03 30.08 20.23
N GLU A 81 -37.14 29.38 20.00
CA GLU A 81 -37.92 28.69 21.04
C GLU A 81 -38.43 29.67 22.13
N ALA A 82 -38.77 30.89 21.73
CA ALA A 82 -39.31 31.92 22.60
C ALA A 82 -40.83 31.94 22.58
N ALA A 83 -41.45 32.09 23.76
CA ALA A 83 -42.90 32.16 23.89
C ALA A 83 -43.48 33.46 23.29
N ASP A 84 -42.78 34.57 23.50
CA ASP A 84 -43.16 35.91 23.03
C ASP A 84 -41.91 36.81 22.92
N PHE A 85 -42.13 38.04 22.47
CA PHE A 85 -41.08 39.05 22.31
C PHE A 85 -40.37 39.40 23.63
N ASP A 86 -41.11 39.48 24.73
CA ASP A 86 -40.56 39.87 26.04
C ASP A 86 -39.65 38.76 26.59
N ALA A 87 -40.05 37.49 26.42
CA ALA A 87 -39.24 36.34 26.78
C ALA A 87 -37.93 36.28 25.98
N LEU A 88 -37.95 36.58 24.68
CA LEU A 88 -36.75 36.62 23.85
C LEU A 88 -35.83 37.78 24.24
N THR A 89 -36.37 38.99 24.34
CA THR A 89 -35.59 40.21 24.62
C THR A 89 -34.99 40.22 26.02
N SER A 90 -35.68 39.66 27.02
CA SER A 90 -35.17 39.53 28.39
C SER A 90 -34.02 38.52 28.51
N ASN A 91 -33.85 37.64 27.52
CA ASN A 91 -32.87 36.56 27.54
C ASN A 91 -31.86 36.64 26.38
N LEU A 92 -31.70 37.80 25.73
CA LEU A 92 -30.79 37.96 24.57
C LEU A 92 -29.37 37.49 24.88
N ALA A 93 -28.85 37.77 26.06
CA ALA A 93 -27.51 37.33 26.47
C ALA A 93 -27.31 35.80 26.48
N SER A 94 -28.40 35.01 26.52
CA SER A 94 -28.33 33.55 26.41
C SER A 94 -28.34 33.06 24.96
N VAL A 95 -29.01 33.80 24.08
CA VAL A 95 -29.09 33.56 22.63
C VAL A 95 -27.78 33.94 21.93
N PHE A 96 -27.20 35.04 22.41
CA PHE A 96 -26.09 35.78 21.85
C PHE A 96 -24.90 35.69 22.82
N ARG A 97 -24.14 34.60 22.75
CA ARG A 97 -23.04 34.31 23.68
C ARG A 97 -21.82 33.71 23.00
N ASP A 98 -20.77 33.46 23.79
CA ASP A 98 -19.51 32.84 23.38
C ASP A 98 -18.77 33.63 22.28
N ASP A 99 -18.40 32.96 21.19
CA ASP A 99 -17.59 33.51 20.10
C ASP A 99 -18.33 34.54 19.22
N MET A 100 -19.61 34.84 19.50
CA MET A 100 -20.42 35.74 18.67
C MET A 100 -19.86 37.18 18.60
N LEU A 101 -19.20 37.66 19.66
CA LEU A 101 -18.54 38.98 19.64
C LEU A 101 -17.46 39.09 18.55
N LYS A 102 -16.77 37.98 18.22
CA LYS A 102 -15.74 37.99 17.17
C LYS A 102 -16.35 38.14 15.78
N THR A 103 -17.54 37.59 15.55
CA THR A 103 -18.26 37.68 14.28
C THR A 103 -19.03 38.99 14.14
N HIS A 104 -19.53 39.54 15.24
CA HIS A 104 -20.17 40.86 15.25
C HIS A 104 -19.21 42.00 14.79
N LEU A 105 -17.91 41.83 15.02
CA LEU A 105 -16.87 42.69 14.46
C LEU A 105 -16.96 42.86 12.94
N GLU A 106 -17.26 41.79 12.20
CA GLU A 106 -17.33 41.81 10.75
C GLU A 106 -18.49 42.66 10.25
N GLU A 107 -19.62 42.60 10.95
CA GLU A 107 -20.82 43.41 10.67
C GLU A 107 -20.53 44.90 10.91
N LEU A 108 -19.93 45.21 12.07
CA LEU A 108 -19.55 46.57 12.45
C LEU A 108 -18.53 47.18 11.48
N CYS A 109 -17.56 46.39 11.01
CA CYS A 109 -16.58 46.84 10.03
C CYS A 109 -17.20 47.16 8.67
N GLN A 110 -18.19 46.38 8.21
CA GLN A 110 -18.93 46.66 6.98
C GLN A 110 -19.70 47.99 7.08
N LEU A 111 -20.42 48.19 8.19
CA LEU A 111 -21.11 49.46 8.48
C LEU A 111 -20.14 50.66 8.61
N TRP A 112 -18.97 50.47 9.24
CA TRP A 112 -17.94 51.51 9.38
C TRP A 112 -17.35 51.95 8.05
N ALA A 113 -17.18 51.01 7.12
CA ALA A 113 -16.75 51.27 5.75
C ALA A 113 -17.81 52.01 4.91
N GLY A 114 -18.99 52.30 5.48
CA GLY A 114 -20.06 53.05 4.84
C GLY A 114 -21.05 52.18 4.07
N GLN A 115 -21.01 50.85 4.23
CA GLN A 115 -22.01 49.97 3.63
C GLN A 115 -23.33 50.09 4.40
N SER A 116 -24.46 50.11 3.67
CA SER A 116 -25.81 50.11 4.26
C SER A 116 -26.36 48.69 4.46
N GLN A 117 -25.61 47.68 4.03
CA GLN A 117 -25.93 46.26 4.16
C GLN A 117 -24.70 45.53 4.70
N PHE A 118 -24.93 44.49 5.47
CA PHE A 118 -23.87 43.64 6.02
C PHE A 118 -24.30 42.18 6.05
N THR A 119 -23.31 41.29 6.01
CA THR A 119 -23.53 39.86 6.19
C THR A 119 -22.44 39.21 7.02
N SER A 120 -22.81 38.21 7.80
CA SER A 120 -21.90 37.42 8.64
C SER A 120 -22.44 36.00 8.81
N GLN A 121 -21.55 35.04 9.09
CA GLN A 121 -21.92 33.71 9.54
C GLN A 121 -21.51 33.57 10.99
N THR A 122 -22.45 33.28 11.88
CA THR A 122 -22.19 33.24 13.32
C THR A 122 -22.95 32.11 13.99
N VAL A 123 -22.84 32.02 15.31
CA VAL A 123 -23.49 31.03 16.13
C VAL A 123 -24.42 31.73 17.09
N ASN A 124 -25.67 31.30 17.08
CA ASN A 124 -26.63 31.67 18.11
C ASN A 124 -27.11 30.43 18.87
N TYR A 125 -27.89 30.65 19.93
CA TYR A 125 -28.50 29.58 20.71
C TYR A 125 -30.00 29.84 20.87
N THR A 126 -30.81 28.78 20.85
CA THR A 126 -32.21 28.88 21.28
C THR A 126 -32.28 29.13 22.78
N LEU A 127 -33.43 29.59 23.29
CA LEU A 127 -33.64 29.72 24.74
C LEU A 127 -33.57 28.36 25.47
N GLY A 128 -33.84 27.26 24.77
CA GLY A 128 -33.61 25.89 25.26
C GLY A 128 -32.13 25.46 25.26
N GLY A 129 -31.22 26.29 24.76
CA GLY A 129 -29.77 26.03 24.73
C GLY A 129 -29.28 25.26 23.49
N ARG A 130 -30.14 25.00 22.50
CA ARG A 130 -29.74 24.36 21.24
C ARG A 130 -28.89 25.32 20.42
N ARG A 131 -27.74 24.87 19.96
CA ARG A 131 -26.84 25.64 19.08
C ARG A 131 -27.44 25.76 17.68
N LEU A 132 -27.35 26.95 17.11
CA LEU A 132 -27.73 27.28 15.73
C LEU A 132 -26.52 27.91 15.02
N ASP A 133 -26.05 27.31 13.93
CA ASP A 133 -25.18 28.02 13.00
C ASP A 133 -26.09 28.87 12.10
N VAL A 134 -25.85 30.17 12.05
CA VAL A 134 -26.74 31.14 11.41
C VAL A 134 -26.05 32.00 10.37
N LEU A 135 -26.75 32.27 9.27
CA LEU A 135 -26.39 33.31 8.32
C LEU A 135 -27.19 34.57 8.66
N LEU A 136 -26.47 35.63 9.01
CA LEU A 136 -27.06 36.92 9.33
C LEU A 136 -26.87 37.87 8.14
N LYS A 137 -27.96 38.54 7.76
CA LYS A 137 -27.94 39.62 6.77
C LYS A 137 -28.70 40.81 7.34
N GLY A 138 -28.03 41.94 7.44
CA GLY A 138 -28.61 43.19 7.89
C GLY A 138 -28.65 44.23 6.80
N ALA A 139 -29.69 45.07 6.80
CA ALA A 139 -29.81 46.22 5.94
C ALA A 139 -30.43 47.39 6.71
N VAL A 140 -29.80 48.57 6.64
CA VAL A 140 -30.40 49.81 7.15
C VAL A 140 -31.55 50.19 6.23
N LEU A 141 -32.73 50.46 6.80
CA LEU A 141 -33.91 50.78 5.99
C LEU A 141 -33.76 52.14 5.28
N PRO A 142 -34.36 52.30 4.07
CA PRO A 142 -34.32 53.57 3.36
C PRO A 142 -34.86 54.74 4.19
N GLY A 143 -34.13 55.86 4.21
CA GLY A 143 -34.45 57.04 5.02
C GLY A 143 -33.92 57.01 6.46
N HIS A 144 -33.31 55.90 6.88
CA HIS A 144 -32.72 55.70 8.20
C HIS A 144 -31.19 55.59 8.17
N GLU A 145 -30.54 55.78 7.01
CA GLU A 145 -29.10 55.58 6.79
C GLU A 145 -28.21 56.53 7.62
N ALA A 146 -28.71 57.71 7.95
CA ALA A 146 -27.98 58.69 8.75
C ALA A 146 -28.02 58.39 10.26
N ARG A 147 -29.08 57.73 10.75
CA ARG A 147 -29.35 57.56 12.19
C ARG A 147 -29.23 56.11 12.66
N TRP A 148 -29.42 55.16 11.75
CA TRP A 148 -29.47 53.72 12.01
C TRP A 148 -30.53 53.31 13.05
N ASP A 149 -31.61 54.08 13.18
CA ASP A 149 -32.74 53.81 14.09
C ASP A 149 -33.70 52.73 13.56
N ARG A 150 -33.47 52.22 12.34
CA ARG A 150 -34.18 51.10 11.73
C ARG A 150 -33.23 50.24 10.90
N VAL A 151 -32.84 49.09 11.43
CA VAL A 151 -32.04 48.07 10.73
C VAL A 151 -32.86 46.78 10.67
N LEU A 152 -33.11 46.28 9.47
CA LEU A 152 -33.76 44.99 9.26
C LEU A 152 -32.68 43.91 9.19
N VAL A 153 -32.76 42.94 10.09
CA VAL A 153 -31.85 41.79 10.16
C VAL A 153 -32.62 40.52 9.91
N SER A 154 -32.20 39.74 8.90
CA SER A 154 -32.68 38.37 8.70
C SER A 154 -31.67 37.39 9.27
N VAL A 155 -32.16 36.41 10.03
CA VAL A 155 -31.35 35.33 10.59
C VAL A 155 -31.85 34.01 10.01
N GLU A 156 -31.00 33.31 9.28
CA GLU A 156 -31.33 32.02 8.67
C GLU A 156 -30.57 30.90 9.40
N ASP A 157 -31.27 29.86 9.83
CA ASP A 157 -30.65 28.66 10.42
C ASP A 157 -30.02 27.80 9.31
N ILE A 158 -28.69 27.74 9.31
CA ILE A 158 -27.89 26.97 8.34
C ILE A 158 -27.24 25.74 8.99
N THR A 159 -27.66 25.36 10.20
CA THR A 159 -27.05 24.27 10.98
C THR A 159 -27.03 22.93 10.23
N GLU A 160 -28.13 22.57 9.55
CA GLU A 160 -28.20 21.32 8.78
C GLU A 160 -27.26 21.35 7.57
N LEU A 161 -27.20 22.49 6.87
CA LEU A 161 -26.36 22.70 5.71
C LEU A 161 -24.87 22.64 6.08
N GLU A 162 -24.48 23.36 7.14
CA GLU A 162 -23.10 23.35 7.66
C GLU A 162 -22.72 21.98 8.19
N GLY A 163 -23.62 21.31 8.92
CA GLY A 163 -23.42 19.94 9.37
C GLY A 163 -23.23 18.96 8.21
N ALA A 164 -24.00 19.08 7.13
CA ALA A 164 -23.86 18.25 5.93
C ALA A 164 -22.52 18.51 5.24
N ARG A 165 -22.13 19.78 5.07
CA ARG A 165 -20.85 20.18 4.49
C ARG A 165 -19.67 19.62 5.29
N HIS A 166 -19.68 19.78 6.61
CA HIS A 166 -18.64 19.23 7.49
C HIS A 166 -18.56 17.71 7.42
N ARG A 167 -19.69 16.99 7.35
CA ARG A 167 -19.70 15.53 7.20
C ARG A 167 -19.07 15.07 5.88
N VAL A 168 -19.35 15.76 4.77
CA VAL A 168 -18.73 15.46 3.48
C VAL A 168 -17.22 15.64 3.54
N THR A 169 -16.75 16.79 4.05
CA THR A 169 -15.31 17.06 4.19
C THR A 169 -14.62 16.02 5.06
N LEU A 170 -15.21 15.67 6.20
CA LEU A 170 -14.66 14.64 7.09
C LEU A 170 -14.64 13.26 6.44
N ALA A 171 -15.70 12.89 5.70
CA ALA A 171 -15.75 11.64 4.98
C ALA A 171 -14.69 11.56 3.87
N GLU A 172 -14.50 12.65 3.10
CA GLU A 172 -13.45 12.75 2.08
C GLU A 172 -12.05 12.61 2.69
N GLN A 173 -11.77 13.34 3.78
CA GLN A 173 -10.50 13.25 4.50
C GLN A 173 -10.27 11.85 5.06
N TYR A 174 -11.31 11.21 5.60
CA TYR A 174 -11.24 9.85 6.12
C TYR A 174 -10.92 8.84 5.01
N VAL A 175 -11.65 8.86 3.89
CA VAL A 175 -11.41 7.95 2.75
C VAL A 175 -10.01 8.16 2.17
N ARG A 176 -9.59 9.42 1.97
CA ARG A 176 -8.24 9.73 1.50
C ARG A 176 -7.18 9.24 2.47
N GLY A 177 -7.41 9.38 3.78
CA GLY A 177 -6.51 8.88 4.82
C GLY A 177 -6.39 7.35 4.78
N LEU A 178 -7.50 6.63 4.63
CA LEU A 178 -7.48 5.16 4.50
C LEU A 178 -6.67 4.71 3.29
N PHE A 179 -6.81 5.39 2.15
CA PHE A 179 -6.05 5.07 0.94
C PHE A 179 -4.56 5.39 1.10
N GLU A 180 -4.24 6.65 1.41
CA GLU A 180 -2.87 7.17 1.41
C GLU A 180 -1.99 6.49 2.46
N TYR A 181 -2.57 6.19 3.64
CA TYR A 181 -1.86 5.58 4.77
C TYR A 181 -2.14 4.08 4.95
N SER A 182 -2.71 3.42 3.93
CA SER A 182 -2.87 1.97 3.97
C SER A 182 -1.50 1.27 4.06
N PRO A 183 -1.35 0.23 4.91
CA PRO A 183 -0.08 -0.49 5.08
C PRO A 183 0.22 -1.48 3.94
N VAL A 184 -0.59 -1.50 2.89
CA VAL A 184 -0.38 -2.29 1.67
C VAL A 184 -0.33 -1.36 0.46
N SER A 185 0.34 -1.80 -0.61
CA SER A 185 0.41 -1.02 -1.84
C SER A 185 -0.96 -1.06 -2.52
N LEU A 186 -1.55 0.11 -2.76
CA LEU A 186 -2.83 0.28 -3.42
C LEU A 186 -2.67 1.11 -4.68
N TRP A 187 -3.26 0.61 -5.76
CA TRP A 187 -3.33 1.25 -7.07
C TRP A 187 -4.80 1.37 -7.47
N VAL A 188 -5.16 2.53 -7.98
CA VAL A 188 -6.45 2.78 -8.61
C VAL A 188 -6.19 2.87 -10.11
N GLU A 189 -6.86 2.04 -10.89
CA GLU A 189 -6.62 1.89 -12.32
C GLU A 189 -7.93 1.99 -13.11
N ASP A 190 -7.84 2.47 -14.35
CA ASP A 190 -8.90 2.49 -15.35
C ASP A 190 -8.61 1.41 -16.41
N PHE A 191 -9.51 0.44 -16.48
CA PHE A 191 -9.52 -0.70 -17.39
C PHE A 191 -10.60 -0.56 -18.48
N SER A 192 -11.20 0.60 -18.64
CA SER A 192 -12.32 0.81 -19.58
C SER A 192 -11.94 0.57 -21.03
N ALA A 193 -10.71 0.89 -21.41
CA ALA A 193 -10.18 0.57 -22.73
C ALA A 193 -10.02 -0.95 -22.92
N VAL A 194 -9.47 -1.65 -21.93
CA VAL A 194 -9.37 -3.12 -21.92
C VAL A 194 -10.76 -3.76 -22.02
N LYS A 195 -11.75 -3.25 -21.28
CA LYS A 195 -13.13 -3.73 -21.35
C LYS A 195 -13.71 -3.63 -22.75
N ARG A 196 -13.52 -2.49 -23.42
CA ARG A 196 -13.95 -2.30 -24.82
C ARG A 196 -13.29 -3.31 -25.76
N LEU A 197 -11.98 -3.56 -25.61
CA LEU A 197 -11.26 -4.54 -26.42
C LEU A 197 -11.81 -5.96 -26.24
N LEU A 198 -12.12 -6.35 -25.00
CA LEU A 198 -12.72 -7.65 -24.71
C LEU A 198 -14.14 -7.74 -25.28
N ASP A 199 -14.95 -6.69 -25.16
CA ASP A 199 -16.30 -6.67 -25.73
C ASP A 199 -16.29 -6.73 -27.25
N GLU A 200 -15.36 -6.02 -27.91
CA GLU A 200 -15.15 -6.07 -29.36
C GLU A 200 -14.74 -7.48 -29.81
N ALA A 201 -13.81 -8.12 -29.09
CA ALA A 201 -13.40 -9.50 -29.35
C ALA A 201 -14.59 -10.47 -29.22
N ARG A 202 -15.45 -10.28 -28.21
CA ARG A 202 -16.67 -11.08 -28.03
C ARG A 202 -17.68 -10.86 -29.13
N ALA A 203 -17.89 -9.60 -29.53
CA ALA A 203 -18.78 -9.26 -30.64
C ALA A 203 -18.28 -9.82 -31.99
N ALA A 204 -16.96 -9.97 -32.16
CA ALA A 204 -16.34 -10.60 -33.32
C ALA A 204 -16.51 -12.13 -33.36
N GLY A 205 -17.15 -12.74 -32.36
CA GLY A 205 -17.45 -14.18 -32.33
C GLY A 205 -16.35 -15.06 -31.76
N ILE A 206 -15.37 -14.47 -31.04
CA ILE A 206 -14.37 -15.25 -30.31
C ILE A 206 -15.06 -15.99 -29.16
N ASN A 207 -14.99 -17.32 -29.17
CA ASN A 207 -15.61 -18.18 -28.13
C ASN A 207 -14.57 -18.75 -27.16
N ASP A 208 -13.39 -19.12 -27.67
CA ASP A 208 -12.26 -19.59 -26.86
C ASP A 208 -11.21 -18.48 -26.75
N PHE A 209 -11.35 -17.67 -25.71
CA PHE A 209 -10.47 -16.52 -25.48
C PHE A 209 -9.04 -16.94 -25.10
N ARG A 210 -8.87 -18.13 -24.51
CA ARG A 210 -7.57 -18.66 -24.14
C ARG A 210 -6.76 -19.01 -25.38
N VAL A 211 -7.36 -19.76 -26.32
CA VAL A 211 -6.73 -20.07 -27.63
C VAL A 211 -6.51 -18.80 -28.44
N PHE A 212 -7.47 -17.86 -28.43
CA PHE A 212 -7.30 -16.57 -29.11
C PHE A 212 -6.06 -15.82 -28.61
N THR A 213 -5.89 -15.68 -27.29
CA THR A 213 -4.73 -14.99 -26.71
C THR A 213 -3.41 -15.77 -26.85
N ASP A 214 -3.45 -17.09 -27.07
CA ASP A 214 -2.25 -17.89 -27.43
C ASP A 214 -1.77 -17.57 -28.86
N VAL A 215 -2.71 -17.39 -29.79
CA VAL A 215 -2.41 -17.10 -31.20
C VAL A 215 -2.14 -15.61 -31.44
N HIS A 216 -2.70 -14.74 -30.59
CA HIS A 216 -2.62 -13.28 -30.69
C HIS A 216 -1.97 -12.64 -29.45
N PRO A 217 -0.66 -12.87 -29.21
CA PRO A 217 0.05 -12.25 -28.08
C PRO A 217 0.07 -10.71 -28.15
N GLU A 218 0.00 -10.13 -29.35
CA GLU A 218 -0.11 -8.68 -29.58
C GLU A 218 -1.39 -8.09 -28.98
N PHE A 219 -2.47 -8.87 -28.87
CA PHE A 219 -3.70 -8.42 -28.23
C PHE A 219 -3.48 -8.19 -26.73
N VAL A 220 -2.71 -9.09 -26.09
CA VAL A 220 -2.38 -8.99 -24.66
C VAL A 220 -1.52 -7.75 -24.41
N GLU A 221 -0.50 -7.52 -25.25
CA GLU A 221 0.37 -6.36 -25.16
C GLU A 221 -0.39 -5.04 -25.36
N ARG A 222 -1.31 -5.01 -26.34
CA ARG A 222 -2.21 -3.87 -26.54
C ARG A 222 -3.04 -3.61 -25.29
N CYS A 223 -3.63 -4.65 -24.69
CA CYS A 223 -4.41 -4.49 -23.46
C CYS A 223 -3.55 -3.93 -22.32
N MET A 224 -2.29 -4.34 -22.18
CA MET A 224 -1.38 -3.80 -21.16
C MET A 224 -1.12 -2.31 -21.34
N GLN A 225 -0.95 -1.85 -22.58
CA GLN A 225 -0.69 -0.43 -22.90
C GLN A 225 -1.90 0.48 -22.66
N GLU A 226 -3.10 -0.10 -22.64
CA GLU A 226 -4.36 0.62 -22.45
C GLU A 226 -4.75 0.77 -20.97
N ILE A 227 -3.98 0.18 -20.05
CA ILE A 227 -4.19 0.34 -18.60
C ILE A 227 -3.72 1.72 -18.18
N HIS A 228 -4.61 2.47 -17.53
CA HIS A 228 -4.30 3.79 -17.01
C HIS A 228 -4.30 3.78 -15.49
N VAL A 229 -3.15 4.03 -14.87
CA VAL A 229 -3.07 4.18 -13.41
C VAL A 229 -3.57 5.59 -13.04
N LEU A 230 -4.67 5.64 -12.29
CA LEU A 230 -5.31 6.88 -11.83
C LEU A 230 -4.64 7.42 -10.58
N ASP A 231 -4.34 6.55 -9.60
CA ASP A 231 -3.65 6.94 -8.37
C ASP A 231 -2.93 5.74 -7.72
N VAL A 232 -1.96 6.05 -6.86
CA VAL A 232 -1.26 5.10 -6.00
C VAL A 232 -1.09 5.69 -4.61
N ASN A 233 -1.05 4.86 -3.57
CA ASN A 233 -0.82 5.35 -2.20
C ASN A 233 0.68 5.48 -1.85
N GLN A 234 0.98 6.06 -0.68
CA GLN A 234 2.36 6.23 -0.21
C GLN A 234 3.12 4.91 -0.08
N HIS A 235 2.48 3.85 0.44
CA HIS A 235 3.12 2.54 0.59
C HIS A 235 3.59 1.95 -0.75
N THR A 236 2.88 2.26 -1.84
CA THR A 236 3.32 1.87 -3.19
C THR A 236 4.62 2.54 -3.59
N LEU A 237 4.77 3.83 -3.28
CA LEU A 237 6.00 4.56 -3.58
C LEU A 237 7.19 3.96 -2.81
N ASP A 238 6.96 3.65 -1.54
CA ASP A 238 7.98 3.03 -0.68
C ASP A 238 8.37 1.64 -1.20
N MET A 239 7.38 0.79 -1.54
CA MET A 239 7.60 -0.57 -2.07
C MET A 239 8.41 -0.58 -3.37
N PHE A 240 8.14 0.36 -4.28
CA PHE A 240 8.81 0.44 -5.58
C PHE A 240 10.02 1.39 -5.60
N ALA A 241 10.46 1.89 -4.44
CA ALA A 241 11.56 2.85 -4.31
C ALA A 241 11.37 4.12 -5.18
N ALA A 242 10.14 4.59 -5.31
CA ALA A 242 9.81 5.79 -6.06
C ALA A 242 9.77 7.02 -5.15
N LYS A 243 10.39 8.11 -5.61
CA LYS A 243 10.40 9.39 -4.88
C LYS A 243 9.01 10.04 -4.78
N ASP A 244 8.25 9.95 -5.87
CA ASP A 244 6.93 10.55 -6.00
C ASP A 244 6.10 9.80 -7.05
N LYS A 245 4.77 10.02 -7.03
CA LYS A 245 3.82 9.38 -7.96
C LYS A 245 4.20 9.64 -9.42
N LYS A 246 4.60 10.87 -9.76
CA LYS A 246 4.96 11.24 -11.13
C LYS A 246 6.13 10.41 -11.66
N THR A 247 7.16 10.20 -10.83
CA THR A 247 8.33 9.40 -11.18
C THR A 247 7.94 7.94 -11.43
N LEU A 248 7.15 7.35 -10.53
CA LEU A 248 6.65 5.98 -10.69
C LEU A 248 5.84 5.82 -11.98
N LEU A 249 4.85 6.69 -12.20
CA LEU A 249 3.97 6.63 -13.37
C LEU A 249 4.70 6.81 -14.70
N SER A 250 5.78 7.60 -14.73
CA SER A 250 6.61 7.76 -15.93
C SER A 250 7.50 6.56 -16.24
N ARG A 251 7.66 5.63 -15.29
CA ARG A 251 8.57 4.48 -15.35
C ARG A 251 7.86 3.14 -15.07
N LEU A 252 6.56 3.04 -15.37
CA LEU A 252 5.79 1.80 -15.15
C LEU A 252 6.37 0.62 -15.93
N THR A 253 6.99 0.85 -17.09
CA THR A 253 7.68 -0.18 -17.87
C THR A 253 8.92 -0.74 -17.17
N ASP A 254 9.49 -0.03 -16.20
CA ASP A 254 10.60 -0.56 -15.39
C ASP A 254 10.08 -1.49 -14.28
N VAL A 255 8.85 -1.25 -13.83
CA VAL A 255 8.17 -2.02 -12.78
C VAL A 255 7.54 -3.30 -13.33
N PHE A 256 6.82 -3.16 -14.45
CA PHE A 256 6.11 -4.22 -15.12
C PHE A 256 6.86 -4.61 -16.41
N ARG A 257 7.81 -5.54 -16.27
CA ARG A 257 8.64 -6.01 -17.39
C ARG A 257 8.85 -7.51 -17.34
N ASP A 258 9.65 -8.01 -18.28
CA ASP A 258 10.06 -9.41 -18.37
C ASP A 258 8.85 -10.36 -18.46
N ASP A 259 8.71 -11.27 -17.51
CA ASP A 259 7.77 -12.40 -17.55
C ASP A 259 6.32 -12.05 -17.12
N MET A 260 5.94 -10.77 -17.15
CA MET A 260 4.61 -10.32 -16.73
C MET A 260 3.49 -10.66 -17.71
N ARG A 261 3.80 -10.79 -19.00
CA ARG A 261 2.80 -11.02 -20.07
C ARG A 261 1.99 -12.32 -19.87
N PRO A 262 2.60 -13.50 -19.57
CA PRO A 262 1.84 -14.70 -19.21
C PRO A 262 0.88 -14.47 -18.03
N HIS A 263 1.31 -13.72 -17.01
CA HIS A 263 0.46 -13.47 -15.85
C HIS A 263 -0.73 -12.56 -16.18
N PHE A 264 -0.50 -11.52 -16.98
CA PHE A 264 -1.55 -10.60 -17.41
C PHE A 264 -2.54 -11.27 -18.39
N ARG A 265 -2.05 -12.14 -19.29
CA ARG A 265 -2.92 -12.94 -20.16
C ARG A 265 -3.96 -13.74 -19.35
N GLU A 266 -3.52 -14.41 -18.29
CA GLU A 266 -4.42 -15.18 -17.44
C GLU A 266 -5.45 -14.29 -16.73
N GLN A 267 -5.06 -13.08 -16.32
CA GLN A 267 -5.99 -12.10 -15.77
C GLN A 267 -7.04 -11.66 -16.81
N LEU A 268 -6.66 -11.45 -18.07
CA LEU A 268 -7.61 -11.17 -19.14
C LEU A 268 -8.58 -12.33 -19.37
N VAL A 269 -8.11 -13.57 -19.27
CA VAL A 269 -8.97 -14.77 -19.37
C VAL A 269 -9.96 -14.83 -18.22
N ASP A 270 -9.51 -14.59 -16.98
CA ASP A 270 -10.41 -14.54 -15.82
C ASP A 270 -11.44 -13.41 -15.95
N LEU A 271 -11.03 -12.23 -16.46
CA LEU A 271 -11.91 -11.10 -16.75
C LEU A 271 -12.94 -11.45 -17.84
N TRP A 272 -12.51 -12.16 -18.89
CA TRP A 272 -13.40 -12.66 -19.93
C TRP A 272 -14.48 -13.59 -19.35
N ASP A 273 -14.11 -14.47 -18.43
CA ASP A 273 -15.04 -15.37 -17.75
C ASP A 273 -15.91 -14.67 -16.68
N GLY A 274 -15.78 -13.34 -16.53
CA GLY A 274 -16.57 -12.54 -15.60
C GLY A 274 -16.06 -12.54 -14.16
N LYS A 275 -14.83 -13.02 -13.92
CA LYS A 275 -14.20 -12.97 -12.59
C LYS A 275 -13.60 -11.59 -12.36
N LEU A 276 -14.38 -10.74 -11.70
CA LEU A 276 -13.99 -9.36 -11.39
C LEU A 276 -13.12 -9.20 -10.15
N PHE A 277 -12.95 -10.29 -9.37
CA PHE A 277 -12.01 -10.38 -8.26
C PHE A 277 -11.02 -11.51 -8.51
N GLN A 278 -9.73 -11.23 -8.42
CA GLN A 278 -8.66 -12.17 -8.79
C GLN A 278 -7.48 -12.03 -7.83
N GLN A 279 -6.72 -13.12 -7.66
CA GLN A 279 -5.54 -13.15 -6.81
C GLN A 279 -4.45 -14.00 -7.43
N ARG A 280 -3.22 -13.47 -7.52
CA ARG A 280 -2.08 -14.14 -8.17
C ARG A 280 -0.76 -13.74 -7.51
N GLU A 281 0.21 -14.64 -7.51
CA GLU A 281 1.59 -14.31 -7.17
C GLU A 281 2.33 -13.94 -8.46
N VAL A 282 2.95 -12.76 -8.48
CA VAL A 282 3.69 -12.25 -9.63
C VAL A 282 5.02 -11.62 -9.18
N LEU A 283 5.93 -11.44 -10.13
CA LEU A 283 7.22 -10.79 -9.92
C LEU A 283 7.19 -9.40 -10.57
N ASN A 284 7.42 -8.37 -9.77
CA ASN A 284 7.63 -7.00 -10.24
C ASN A 284 9.06 -6.55 -9.91
N TYR A 285 9.41 -5.35 -10.35
CA TYR A 285 10.71 -4.75 -10.08
C TYR A 285 10.57 -3.36 -9.46
N SER A 286 11.40 -3.05 -8.46
CA SER A 286 11.50 -1.67 -7.97
C SER A 286 12.24 -0.79 -8.99
N LEU A 287 12.12 0.54 -8.86
CA LEU A 287 12.82 1.49 -9.75
C LEU A 287 14.35 1.43 -9.63
N ASP A 288 14.86 0.86 -8.54
CA ASP A 288 16.28 0.57 -8.31
C ASP A 288 16.71 -0.79 -8.92
N GLY A 289 15.78 -1.53 -9.51
CA GLY A 289 16.02 -2.79 -10.22
C GLY A 289 15.94 -4.06 -9.37
N ASN A 290 15.54 -3.95 -8.10
CA ASN A 290 15.38 -5.12 -7.24
C ASN A 290 14.12 -5.91 -7.58
N GLU A 291 14.20 -7.23 -7.49
CA GLU A 291 13.05 -8.13 -7.57
C GLU A 291 12.13 -7.96 -6.36
N VAL A 292 10.83 -7.79 -6.63
CA VAL A 292 9.76 -7.70 -5.63
C VAL A 292 8.71 -8.75 -5.97
N HIS A 293 8.67 -9.84 -5.21
CA HIS A 293 7.59 -10.81 -5.33
C HIS A 293 6.35 -10.24 -4.66
N VAL A 294 5.24 -10.16 -5.39
CA VAL A 294 4.00 -9.60 -4.88
C VAL A 294 2.85 -10.61 -4.96
N HIS A 295 2.05 -10.64 -3.91
CA HIS A 295 0.71 -11.21 -3.97
C HIS A 295 -0.24 -10.10 -4.43
N LEU A 296 -0.66 -10.18 -5.68
CA LEU A 296 -1.55 -9.23 -6.34
C LEU A 296 -3.00 -9.64 -6.10
N GLN A 297 -3.81 -8.68 -5.67
CA GLN A 297 -5.26 -8.80 -5.62
C GLN A 297 -5.87 -7.72 -6.51
N PHE A 298 -6.67 -8.13 -7.47
CA PHE A 298 -7.35 -7.25 -8.40
C PHE A 298 -8.85 -7.28 -8.12
N SER A 299 -9.49 -6.11 -8.08
CA SER A 299 -10.94 -5.99 -7.93
C SER A 299 -11.48 -4.85 -8.77
N VAL A 300 -12.47 -5.11 -9.63
CA VAL A 300 -13.33 -4.04 -10.13
C VAL A 300 -14.19 -3.54 -8.97
N LEU A 301 -14.29 -2.22 -8.78
CA LEU A 301 -15.07 -1.68 -7.67
C LEU A 301 -16.58 -1.75 -7.93
N PRO A 302 -17.41 -1.89 -6.87
CA PRO A 302 -18.87 -1.95 -7.02
C PRO A 302 -19.44 -0.73 -7.76
N GLY A 303 -20.34 -0.98 -8.71
CA GLY A 303 -20.93 0.05 -9.57
C GLY A 303 -20.17 0.30 -10.88
N HIS A 304 -18.96 -0.26 -11.02
CA HIS A 304 -18.10 -0.12 -12.20
C HIS A 304 -17.96 -1.42 -13.00
N GLU A 305 -18.80 -2.44 -12.75
CA GLU A 305 -18.67 -3.78 -13.33
C GLU A 305 -18.89 -3.82 -14.86
N LYS A 306 -19.63 -2.84 -15.39
CA LYS A 306 -19.93 -2.75 -16.83
C LYS A 306 -18.84 -2.05 -17.63
N THR A 307 -18.13 -1.12 -16.99
CA THR A 307 -17.21 -0.16 -17.62
C THR A 307 -15.77 -0.44 -17.27
N TRP A 308 -15.49 -0.96 -16.07
CA TRP A 308 -14.15 -1.17 -15.50
C TRP A 308 -13.31 0.12 -15.43
N ASP A 309 -13.95 1.27 -15.36
CA ASP A 309 -13.31 2.59 -15.21
C ASP A 309 -12.78 2.84 -13.79
N LEU A 310 -13.07 1.95 -12.84
CA LEU A 310 -12.53 2.00 -11.50
C LEU A 310 -12.20 0.60 -10.97
N VAL A 311 -10.89 0.32 -10.92
CA VAL A 311 -10.29 -0.92 -10.44
C VAL A 311 -9.37 -0.61 -9.27
N LEU A 312 -9.41 -1.44 -8.24
CA LEU A 312 -8.46 -1.45 -7.14
C LEU A 312 -7.51 -2.64 -7.29
N VAL A 313 -6.21 -2.36 -7.32
CA VAL A 313 -5.16 -3.38 -7.22
C VAL A 313 -4.43 -3.22 -5.90
N ALA A 314 -4.41 -4.27 -5.09
CA ALA A 314 -3.65 -4.34 -3.86
C ALA A 314 -2.45 -5.29 -4.04
N LEU A 315 -1.25 -4.80 -3.71
CA LEU A 315 -0.02 -5.58 -3.76
C LEU A 315 0.54 -5.75 -2.35
N THR A 316 0.80 -7.00 -1.99
CA THR A 316 1.50 -7.35 -0.74
C THR A 316 2.87 -7.94 -1.09
N ASP A 317 3.95 -7.37 -0.57
CA ASP A 317 5.29 -7.92 -0.75
C ASP A 317 5.43 -9.25 0.00
N ILE A 318 5.71 -10.32 -0.76
CA ILE A 318 5.92 -11.69 -0.29
C ILE A 318 7.36 -12.15 -0.54
N THR A 319 8.30 -11.25 -0.84
CA THR A 319 9.70 -11.56 -1.14
C THR A 319 10.37 -12.29 0.00
N ALA A 320 10.16 -11.85 1.25
CA ALA A 320 10.71 -12.53 2.42
C ALA A 320 10.18 -13.96 2.55
N ARG A 321 8.87 -14.17 2.29
CA ARG A 321 8.26 -15.50 2.30
C ARG A 321 8.84 -16.38 1.19
N LYS A 322 8.96 -15.86 -0.04
CA LYS A 322 9.53 -16.60 -1.19
C LYS A 322 10.98 -17.00 -0.95
N LYS A 323 11.80 -16.10 -0.39
CA LYS A 323 13.18 -16.42 0.02
C LYS A 323 13.22 -17.51 1.09
N ALA A 324 12.31 -17.47 2.06
CA ALA A 324 12.20 -18.51 3.09
C ALA A 324 11.75 -19.86 2.52
N GLU A 325 10.76 -19.88 1.62
CA GLU A 325 10.31 -21.09 0.92
C GLU A 325 11.44 -21.73 0.11
N ALA A 326 12.15 -20.93 -0.69
CA ALA A 326 13.30 -21.39 -1.47
C ALA A 326 14.43 -21.92 -0.56
N TYR A 327 14.68 -21.25 0.57
CA TYR A 327 15.67 -21.70 1.55
C TYR A 327 15.26 -23.02 2.23
N LEU A 328 13.98 -23.18 2.58
CA LEU A 328 13.47 -24.44 3.13
C LEU A 328 13.53 -25.58 2.12
N GLU A 329 13.21 -25.32 0.85
CA GLU A 329 13.38 -26.32 -0.21
C GLU A 329 14.86 -26.71 -0.36
N PHE A 330 15.76 -25.73 -0.33
CA PHE A 330 17.20 -25.98 -0.35
C PHE A 330 17.61 -26.86 0.83
N LEU A 331 17.20 -26.55 2.06
CA LEU A 331 17.47 -27.37 3.25
C LEU A 331 16.93 -28.80 3.15
N GLY A 332 15.77 -28.96 2.52
CA GLY A 332 15.16 -30.28 2.28
C GLY A 332 16.01 -31.18 1.38
N LYS A 333 16.79 -30.61 0.45
CA LYS A 333 17.55 -31.38 -0.56
C LYS A 333 19.06 -31.23 -0.49
N HIS A 334 19.61 -30.31 0.30
CA HIS A 334 21.05 -30.00 0.34
C HIS A 334 21.64 -30.02 1.75
N ASP A 335 22.93 -30.35 1.84
CA ASP A 335 23.72 -30.21 3.05
C ASP A 335 24.19 -28.77 3.21
N VAL A 336 23.90 -28.15 4.36
CA VAL A 336 24.14 -26.72 4.59
C VAL A 336 25.63 -26.37 4.51
N LEU A 337 26.49 -27.27 4.98
CA LEU A 337 27.92 -27.05 5.10
C LEU A 337 28.61 -27.17 3.73
N THR A 338 28.36 -28.26 3.00
CA THR A 338 29.08 -28.59 1.76
C THR A 338 28.37 -28.12 0.50
N LYS A 339 27.10 -27.69 0.59
CA LYS A 339 26.21 -27.30 -0.52
C LYS A 339 25.86 -28.43 -1.51
N LEU A 340 26.43 -29.62 -1.33
CA LEU A 340 26.03 -30.84 -2.02
C LEU A 340 24.61 -31.25 -1.66
N ARG A 341 24.09 -32.28 -2.33
CA ARG A 341 22.82 -32.90 -1.93
C ARG A 341 22.94 -33.52 -0.53
N ASN A 342 21.84 -33.57 0.21
CA ASN A 342 21.83 -34.23 1.52
C ASN A 342 21.48 -35.72 1.41
N ARG A 343 21.53 -36.40 2.56
CA ARG A 343 21.11 -37.80 2.69
C ARG A 343 19.69 -38.08 2.21
N SER A 344 18.73 -37.16 2.45
CA SER A 344 17.34 -37.35 2.04
C SER A 344 17.23 -37.41 0.53
N PHE A 345 17.82 -36.44 -0.18
CA PHE A 345 17.88 -36.43 -1.64
C PHE A 345 18.55 -37.70 -2.17
N TYR A 346 19.68 -38.11 -1.60
CA TYR A 346 20.39 -39.31 -2.01
C TYR A 346 19.49 -40.57 -1.98
N VAL A 347 18.75 -40.76 -0.89
CA VAL A 347 17.83 -41.90 -0.74
C VAL A 347 16.69 -41.82 -1.77
N ASP A 348 16.09 -40.65 -1.94
CA ASP A 348 14.99 -40.44 -2.89
C ASP A 348 15.44 -40.68 -4.33
N GLU A 349 16.64 -40.20 -4.67
CA GLU A 349 17.21 -40.34 -6.01
C GLU A 349 17.62 -41.78 -6.31
N LEU A 350 18.20 -42.50 -5.34
CA LEU A 350 18.48 -43.92 -5.47
C LEU A 350 17.19 -44.70 -5.77
N ASN A 351 16.11 -44.45 -5.01
CA ASN A 351 14.79 -45.05 -5.23
C ASN A 351 14.17 -44.65 -6.58
N ARG A 352 14.44 -43.44 -7.07
CA ARG A 352 13.98 -42.98 -8.38
C ARG A 352 14.70 -43.72 -9.50
N LEU A 353 16.03 -43.80 -9.41
CA LEU A 353 16.90 -44.46 -10.38
C LEU A 353 16.63 -45.97 -10.46
N GLU A 354 16.44 -46.64 -9.33
CA GLU A 354 16.10 -48.08 -9.33
C GLU A 354 14.78 -48.35 -10.08
N ARG A 355 13.77 -47.49 -9.88
CA ARG A 355 12.45 -47.67 -10.51
C ARG A 355 12.43 -47.29 -12.00
N LYS A 356 13.14 -46.23 -12.39
CA LYS A 356 12.96 -45.58 -13.71
C LYS A 356 14.22 -45.50 -14.56
N GLY A 357 15.41 -45.67 -13.99
CA GLY A 357 16.68 -45.36 -14.65
C GLY A 357 16.88 -43.86 -14.88
N PRO A 358 17.73 -43.48 -15.85
CA PRO A 358 18.32 -44.33 -16.90
C PRO A 358 19.40 -45.29 -16.38
N TRP A 359 19.67 -46.36 -17.15
CA TRP A 359 20.63 -47.43 -16.84
C TRP A 359 21.69 -47.53 -17.94
N PRO A 360 22.93 -47.95 -17.64
CA PRO A 360 23.45 -48.36 -16.33
C PRO A 360 23.60 -47.20 -15.33
N VAL A 361 23.70 -47.51 -14.04
CA VAL A 361 23.94 -46.51 -12.98
C VAL A 361 25.25 -46.84 -12.29
N THR A 362 26.21 -45.92 -12.32
CA THR A 362 27.43 -46.02 -11.53
C THR A 362 27.28 -45.23 -10.23
N ILE A 363 27.72 -45.84 -9.12
CA ILE A 363 27.72 -45.25 -7.79
C ILE A 363 29.16 -45.20 -7.30
N ILE A 364 29.58 -44.03 -6.81
CA ILE A 364 30.88 -43.85 -6.14
C ILE A 364 30.61 -43.51 -4.69
N MET A 365 31.15 -44.31 -3.77
CA MET A 365 31.19 -44.01 -2.34
C MET A 365 32.53 -43.39 -2.03
N ALA A 366 32.54 -42.28 -1.30
CA ALA A 366 33.74 -41.52 -0.97
C ALA A 366 33.77 -41.14 0.51
N ASP A 367 34.91 -41.30 1.16
CA ASP A 367 35.13 -40.95 2.56
C ASP A 367 36.30 -39.98 2.68
N LEU A 368 36.07 -38.86 3.39
CA LEU A 368 37.07 -37.82 3.62
C LEU A 368 38.08 -38.25 4.68
N ASN A 369 39.30 -38.52 4.24
CA ASN A 369 40.36 -39.01 5.10
C ASN A 369 40.81 -37.96 6.14
N GLY A 370 41.00 -38.41 7.38
CA GLY A 370 41.65 -37.63 8.42
C GLY A 370 40.81 -36.51 9.06
N LEU A 371 39.51 -36.41 8.76
CA LEU A 371 38.63 -35.36 9.32
C LEU A 371 38.67 -35.33 10.86
N LYS A 372 38.59 -36.49 11.52
CA LYS A 372 38.67 -36.58 12.98
C LYS A 372 39.98 -36.00 13.54
N ARG A 373 41.12 -36.33 12.94
CA ARG A 373 42.42 -35.80 13.34
C ARG A 373 42.47 -34.27 13.21
N VAL A 374 41.92 -33.72 12.13
CA VAL A 374 41.84 -32.27 11.92
C VAL A 374 40.95 -31.62 12.98
N ASN A 375 39.79 -32.19 13.28
CA ASN A 375 38.91 -31.68 14.35
C ASN A 375 39.60 -31.70 15.72
N ASP A 376 40.29 -32.79 16.05
CA ASP A 376 40.93 -32.97 17.34
C ASP A 376 42.16 -32.05 17.52
N GLN A 377 42.91 -31.76 16.45
CA GLN A 377 44.13 -30.96 16.51
C GLN A 377 43.92 -29.46 16.24
N LEU A 378 42.99 -29.11 15.35
CA LEU A 378 42.81 -27.74 14.83
C LEU A 378 41.40 -27.19 15.12
N GLY A 379 40.53 -27.98 15.74
CA GLY A 379 39.16 -27.61 16.11
C GLY A 379 38.14 -27.82 14.99
N HIS A 380 36.87 -27.80 15.37
CA HIS A 380 35.74 -28.04 14.45
C HIS A 380 35.67 -27.06 13.28
N ALA A 381 36.08 -25.80 13.47
CA ALA A 381 36.10 -24.82 12.38
C ALA A 381 37.04 -25.24 11.23
N ALA A 382 38.17 -25.90 11.55
CA ALA A 382 39.11 -26.40 10.56
C ALA A 382 38.55 -27.64 9.83
N GLY A 383 37.86 -28.54 10.54
CA GLY A 383 37.17 -29.67 9.91
C GLY A 383 36.01 -29.23 9.02
N ASP A 384 35.25 -28.22 9.44
CA ASP A 384 34.19 -27.61 8.63
C ASP A 384 34.75 -26.99 7.35
N ALA A 385 35.91 -26.33 7.43
CA ALA A 385 36.61 -25.81 6.26
C ALA A 385 37.07 -26.91 5.31
N LEU A 386 37.56 -28.05 5.84
CA LEU A 386 37.94 -29.21 5.03
C LEU A 386 36.72 -29.85 4.33
N LEU A 387 35.60 -29.96 5.04
CA LEU A 387 34.34 -30.45 4.48
C LEU A 387 33.79 -29.52 3.38
N ARG A 388 33.89 -28.19 3.55
CA ARG A 388 33.53 -27.24 2.48
C ARG A 388 34.38 -27.46 1.23
N ARG A 389 35.70 -27.60 1.38
CA ARG A 389 36.61 -27.90 0.26
C ARG A 389 36.27 -29.23 -0.43
N ALA A 390 35.94 -30.26 0.35
CA ALA A 390 35.44 -31.53 -0.17
C ALA A 390 34.17 -31.33 -1.02
N GLY A 391 33.20 -30.57 -0.49
CA GLY A 391 31.98 -30.19 -1.19
C GLY A 391 32.23 -29.46 -2.52
N GLU A 392 33.11 -28.45 -2.51
CA GLU A 392 33.48 -27.68 -3.70
C GLU A 392 34.09 -28.55 -4.80
N VAL A 393 35.02 -29.45 -4.43
CA VAL A 393 35.65 -30.38 -5.38
C VAL A 393 34.63 -31.32 -5.99
N LEU A 394 33.79 -31.95 -5.16
CA LEU A 394 32.78 -32.89 -5.64
C LEU A 394 31.69 -32.20 -6.48
N ALA A 395 31.27 -31.00 -6.10
CA ALA A 395 30.32 -30.19 -6.89
C ALA A 395 30.89 -29.85 -8.27
N LYS A 396 32.17 -29.50 -8.34
CA LYS A 396 32.84 -29.19 -9.61
C LYS A 396 33.05 -30.42 -10.49
N ALA A 397 33.23 -31.60 -9.89
CA ALA A 397 33.30 -32.86 -10.61
C ALA A 397 31.94 -33.33 -11.13
N THR A 398 30.84 -32.92 -10.47
CA THR A 398 29.49 -33.44 -10.74
C THR A 398 28.57 -32.37 -11.32
N GLU A 399 28.55 -32.29 -12.64
CA GLU A 399 27.53 -31.52 -13.38
C GLU A 399 26.30 -32.38 -13.69
N THR A 400 25.17 -31.74 -13.98
CA THR A 400 23.93 -32.43 -14.41
C THR A 400 24.24 -33.33 -15.61
N PRO A 401 23.87 -34.64 -15.61
CA PRO A 401 22.87 -35.29 -14.75
C PRO A 401 23.43 -36.02 -13.50
N PHE A 402 24.69 -35.81 -13.11
CA PHE A 402 25.30 -36.46 -11.95
C PHE A 402 24.99 -35.74 -10.64
N HIS A 403 24.94 -36.47 -9.54
CA HIS A 403 24.60 -35.93 -8.23
C HIS A 403 25.58 -36.38 -7.16
N ALA A 404 26.36 -35.44 -6.61
CA ALA A 404 27.10 -35.65 -5.38
C ALA A 404 26.25 -35.28 -4.14
N ALA A 405 26.29 -36.14 -3.12
CA ALA A 405 25.59 -36.00 -1.87
C ALA A 405 26.51 -36.25 -0.68
N ARG A 406 26.31 -35.53 0.42
CA ARG A 406 26.88 -35.87 1.72
C ARG A 406 25.87 -36.68 2.52
N ILE A 407 26.21 -37.93 2.85
CA ILE A 407 25.28 -38.89 3.45
C ILE A 407 25.41 -38.97 4.97
N GLY A 408 26.55 -38.53 5.53
CA GLY A 408 26.80 -38.40 6.96
C GLY A 408 28.26 -37.99 7.20
N GLY A 409 28.58 -37.39 8.36
CA GLY A 409 29.98 -37.18 8.79
C GLY A 409 30.96 -36.75 7.68
N ASP A 410 31.93 -37.61 7.40
CA ASP A 410 32.95 -37.58 6.34
C ASP A 410 32.56 -38.35 5.06
N GLU A 411 31.36 -38.90 4.99
CA GLU A 411 30.88 -39.77 3.92
C GLU A 411 30.10 -39.02 2.83
N PHE A 412 30.44 -39.33 1.58
CA PHE A 412 29.86 -38.78 0.37
C PHE A 412 29.48 -39.91 -0.59
N ALA A 413 28.47 -39.65 -1.42
CA ALA A 413 28.04 -40.55 -2.48
C ALA A 413 27.86 -39.76 -3.77
N ILE A 414 28.26 -40.33 -4.89
CA ILE A 414 28.07 -39.75 -6.23
C ILE A 414 27.24 -40.73 -7.04
N LEU A 415 26.09 -40.27 -7.53
CA LEU A 415 25.17 -41.02 -8.37
C LEU A 415 25.35 -40.58 -9.82
N MET A 416 25.69 -41.53 -10.70
CA MET A 416 25.96 -41.32 -12.11
C MET A 416 25.02 -42.17 -12.97
N PRO A 417 23.78 -41.70 -13.21
CA PRO A 417 22.86 -42.38 -14.12
C PRO A 417 23.39 -42.36 -15.56
N ASP A 418 22.98 -43.35 -16.36
CA ASP A 418 23.44 -43.58 -17.74
C ASP A 418 24.98 -43.62 -17.88
N THR A 419 25.65 -44.22 -16.89
CA THR A 419 27.12 -44.28 -16.84
C THR A 419 27.56 -45.70 -16.55
N ASP A 420 28.53 -46.18 -17.32
CA ASP A 420 29.14 -47.50 -17.16
C ASP A 420 30.38 -47.46 -16.23
N GLU A 421 31.07 -48.60 -16.11
CA GLU A 421 32.25 -48.75 -15.26
C GLU A 421 33.41 -47.85 -15.71
N ARG A 422 33.57 -47.64 -17.02
CA ARG A 422 34.63 -46.77 -17.57
C ARG A 422 34.36 -45.31 -17.22
N GLY A 423 33.12 -44.86 -17.34
CA GLY A 423 32.71 -43.53 -16.91
C GLY A 423 32.91 -43.32 -15.41
N GLY A 424 32.62 -44.35 -14.60
CA GLY A 424 32.93 -44.36 -13.16
C GLY A 424 34.39 -44.14 -12.84
N ALA A 425 35.27 -44.93 -13.46
CA ALA A 425 36.71 -44.81 -13.27
C ALA A 425 37.24 -43.42 -13.69
N ALA A 426 36.77 -42.91 -14.83
CA ALA A 426 37.12 -41.57 -15.29
C ALA A 426 36.69 -40.47 -14.31
N MET A 427 35.53 -40.61 -13.66
CA MET A 427 35.07 -39.68 -12.64
C MET A 427 35.93 -39.73 -11.38
N VAL A 428 36.31 -40.92 -10.91
CA VAL A 428 37.24 -41.09 -9.78
C VAL A 428 38.58 -40.36 -10.06
N ASP A 429 39.13 -40.54 -11.26
CA ASP A 429 40.37 -39.88 -11.66
C ASP A 429 40.21 -38.35 -11.79
N ALA A 430 39.08 -37.88 -12.31
CA ALA A 430 38.77 -36.45 -12.37
C ALA A 430 38.69 -35.83 -10.96
N ILE A 431 38.07 -36.52 -10.00
CA ILE A 431 38.02 -36.08 -8.60
C ILE A 431 39.44 -36.03 -8.02
N ARG A 432 40.27 -37.05 -8.25
CA ARG A 432 41.68 -37.05 -7.78
C ARG A 432 42.47 -35.85 -8.32
N GLN A 433 42.34 -35.54 -9.61
CA GLN A 433 43.00 -34.37 -10.21
C GLN A 433 42.50 -33.05 -9.60
N LEU A 434 41.20 -32.92 -9.35
CA LEU A 434 40.63 -31.74 -8.71
C LEU A 434 41.09 -31.60 -7.24
N VAL A 435 41.26 -32.71 -6.52
CA VAL A 435 41.84 -32.72 -5.17
C VAL A 435 43.30 -32.26 -5.20
N GLU A 436 44.11 -32.78 -6.12
CA GLU A 436 45.51 -32.36 -6.29
C GLU A 436 45.61 -30.87 -6.57
N LEU A 437 44.81 -30.37 -7.51
CA LEU A 437 44.73 -28.95 -7.83
C LEU A 437 44.32 -28.14 -6.60
N ASN A 438 43.26 -28.55 -5.90
CA ASN A 438 42.78 -27.87 -4.70
C ASN A 438 43.86 -27.81 -3.61
N ASN A 439 44.63 -28.88 -3.41
CA ASN A 439 45.72 -28.91 -2.43
C ASN A 439 46.91 -28.01 -2.79
N GLN A 440 47.11 -27.66 -4.06
CA GLN A 440 48.17 -26.71 -4.47
C GLN A 440 47.83 -25.26 -4.08
N PHE A 441 46.54 -24.91 -4.09
CA PHE A 441 46.10 -23.51 -3.91
C PHE A 441 45.57 -23.20 -2.51
N TYR A 442 45.32 -24.20 -1.66
CA TYR A 442 44.79 -24.00 -0.32
C TYR A 442 45.80 -24.38 0.77
N PRO A 443 46.26 -23.43 1.60
CA PRO A 443 47.11 -23.74 2.74
C PRO A 443 46.31 -24.46 3.83
N GLY A 444 46.91 -25.44 4.50
CA GLY A 444 46.31 -26.15 5.63
C GLY A 444 46.30 -27.66 5.46
N SER A 445 45.29 -28.33 6.02
CA SER A 445 45.16 -29.79 5.95
C SER A 445 44.93 -30.24 4.50
N LEU A 446 45.64 -31.30 4.10
CA LEU A 446 45.49 -31.91 2.78
C LEU A 446 44.11 -32.55 2.65
N LEU A 447 43.40 -32.20 1.59
CA LEU A 447 42.18 -32.87 1.16
C LEU A 447 42.54 -34.23 0.55
N SER A 448 41.87 -35.30 0.97
CA SER A 448 42.07 -36.64 0.44
C SER A 448 40.80 -37.45 0.63
N PHE A 449 40.40 -38.22 -0.38
CA PHE A 449 39.31 -39.17 -0.29
C PHE A 449 39.81 -40.59 -0.45
N SER A 450 39.15 -41.52 0.20
CA SER A 450 39.11 -42.92 -0.23
C SER A 450 37.81 -43.13 -0.99
N MET A 451 37.86 -43.77 -2.15
CA MET A 451 36.76 -43.86 -3.12
C MET A 451 36.60 -45.28 -3.66
N GLY A 452 35.38 -45.78 -3.70
CA GLY A 452 35.04 -47.04 -4.34
C GLY A 452 33.90 -46.84 -5.32
N ALA A 453 33.99 -47.45 -6.50
CA ALA A 453 33.00 -47.32 -7.56
C ALA A 453 32.37 -48.68 -7.89
N ALA A 454 31.06 -48.71 -8.12
CA ALA A 454 30.35 -49.89 -8.60
C ALA A 454 29.25 -49.52 -9.60
N THR A 455 29.16 -50.28 -10.69
CA THR A 455 28.13 -50.10 -11.72
C THR A 455 27.03 -51.14 -11.56
N CYS A 456 25.79 -50.69 -11.68
CA CYS A 456 24.59 -51.51 -11.68
C CYS A 456 23.93 -51.48 -13.06
N GLN A 457 23.56 -52.66 -13.54
CA GLN A 457 22.84 -52.85 -14.80
C GLN A 457 21.33 -52.86 -14.56
N ARG A 458 20.55 -52.72 -15.64
CA ARG A 458 19.11 -52.82 -15.56
C ARG A 458 18.68 -54.16 -14.95
N GLY A 459 17.94 -54.10 -13.83
CA GLY A 459 17.48 -55.28 -13.10
C GLY A 459 18.28 -55.58 -11.83
N ASP A 460 19.43 -54.93 -11.63
CA ASP A 460 20.15 -54.96 -10.37
C ASP A 460 19.43 -54.11 -9.30
N ARG A 461 19.62 -54.46 -8.03
CA ARG A 461 19.25 -53.58 -6.90
C ARG A 461 20.35 -52.57 -6.65
N LEU A 462 20.02 -51.28 -6.60
CA LEU A 462 21.03 -50.24 -6.41
C LEU A 462 21.67 -50.32 -5.03
N GLU A 463 20.96 -50.77 -3.99
CA GLU A 463 21.57 -50.97 -2.66
C GLU A 463 22.73 -51.98 -2.69
N ALA A 464 22.66 -53.01 -3.54
CA ALA A 464 23.77 -53.95 -3.70
C ALA A 464 24.97 -53.29 -4.43
N GLY A 465 24.70 -52.34 -5.33
CA GLY A 465 25.72 -51.45 -5.90
C GLY A 465 26.41 -50.59 -4.86
N VAL A 466 25.62 -49.91 -4.02
CA VAL A 466 26.12 -49.09 -2.91
C VAL A 466 27.04 -49.91 -2.00
N GLN A 467 26.62 -51.11 -1.59
CA GLN A 467 27.44 -51.99 -0.74
C GLN A 467 28.76 -52.39 -1.40
N ARG A 468 28.77 -52.69 -2.71
CA ARG A 468 30.00 -52.99 -3.44
C ARG A 468 30.95 -51.78 -3.50
N ALA A 469 30.41 -50.61 -3.79
CA ALA A 469 31.18 -49.36 -3.82
C ALA A 469 31.76 -49.02 -2.44
N ASP A 470 30.97 -49.19 -1.36
CA ASP A 470 31.42 -48.96 0.02
C ASP A 470 32.55 -49.92 0.45
N LEU A 471 32.44 -51.21 0.09
CA LEU A 471 33.50 -52.18 0.35
C LEU A 471 34.83 -51.79 -0.34
N LEU A 472 34.77 -51.39 -1.61
CA LEU A 472 35.95 -50.95 -2.37
C LEU A 472 36.56 -49.68 -1.78
N MET A 473 35.72 -48.73 -1.36
CA MET A 473 36.14 -47.51 -0.68
C MET A 473 36.86 -47.84 0.63
N TYR A 474 36.32 -48.77 1.42
CA TYR A 474 36.92 -49.21 2.68
C TYR A 474 38.26 -49.93 2.48
N GLU A 475 38.39 -50.73 1.42
CA GLU A 475 39.67 -51.35 1.04
C GLU A 475 40.73 -50.30 0.70
N GLU A 476 40.39 -49.28 -0.08
CA GLU A 476 41.29 -48.15 -0.36
C GLU A 476 41.66 -47.40 0.92
N LYS A 477 40.67 -47.11 1.79
CA LYS A 477 40.89 -46.45 3.09
C LYS A 477 41.90 -47.23 3.93
N ARG A 478 41.75 -48.55 4.06
CA ARG A 478 42.70 -49.39 4.79
C ARG A 478 44.11 -49.33 4.21
N ALA A 479 44.24 -49.37 2.88
CA ALA A 479 45.54 -49.26 2.21
C ALA A 479 46.19 -47.88 2.46
N THR A 480 45.41 -46.80 2.39
CA THR A 480 45.89 -45.43 2.68
C THR A 480 46.43 -45.34 4.10
N TYR A 481 45.70 -45.82 5.12
CA TYR A 481 46.15 -45.77 6.52
C TYR A 481 47.30 -46.74 6.84
N ALA A 482 47.41 -47.87 6.13
CA ALA A 482 48.56 -48.78 6.28
C ALA A 482 49.85 -48.21 5.68
N SER A 483 49.75 -47.34 4.66
CA SER A 483 50.88 -46.71 3.99
C SER A 483 51.40 -45.44 4.70
N GLN A 484 50.65 -44.90 5.67
CA GLN A 484 51.11 -43.81 6.53
C GLN A 484 51.92 -44.40 7.70
N PRO A 485 53.21 -44.09 7.86
CA PRO A 485 53.97 -44.56 9.01
C PRO A 485 53.32 -44.02 10.29
N ALA A 486 53.17 -44.89 11.31
CA ALA A 486 52.73 -44.51 12.63
C ALA A 486 53.59 -43.35 13.13
N GLY A 487 53.02 -42.15 13.22
CA GLY A 487 53.67 -40.99 13.79
C GLY A 487 53.95 -41.20 15.27
N ASP A 488 55.23 -41.37 15.57
CA ASP A 488 55.97 -41.20 16.82
C ASP A 488 55.17 -41.03 18.15
N PRO A 489 55.24 -41.98 19.10
CA PRO A 489 54.80 -41.77 20.47
C PRO A 489 55.93 -41.11 21.29
N ALA A 490 56.17 -39.81 21.12
CA ALA A 490 57.07 -39.08 22.01
C ALA A 490 56.77 -37.57 22.05
N GLY A 491 56.19 -37.13 23.18
CA GLY A 491 56.06 -35.71 23.53
C GLY A 491 55.51 -35.58 24.93
N ARG A 492 56.41 -35.62 25.92
CA ARG A 492 56.15 -35.32 27.34
C ARG A 492 55.73 -33.86 27.55
#